data_AF-A0A366HEH8-F1
#
_entry.id   AF-A0A366HEH8-F1
#
_cell.length_a   1.000
_cell.length_b   1.000
_cell.length_c   1.000
_cell.angle_alpha   90.00
_cell.angle_beta   90.00
_cell.angle_gamma   90.00
#
_symmetry.space_group_name_H-M   'P 1'
#
loop_
_entity.id
_entity.type
_entity.pdbx_description
1 polymer ?
#
loop_
_entity_poly.entity_id
_entity_poly.type
_entity_poly.pdbx_seq_one_letter_code
_entity_poly.pdbx_strand_id
1 'polypeptide(L)'
;MQINGHIEAIEAITSLNPNGRQIDFEPAIKGTTEASYKDYVITRLSTGAIKLERDGLPIEPVSPELRRLAGELNVPTANKQGNPHNTQVLGRELIKAINAL
;
A
#
# COMPACT_ATOMS: atom_id res chain seq x y z
N MET A 1 -1.26 -0.04 -51.85
CA MET A 1 0.05 0.33 -51.29
C MET A 1 -0.26 1.36 -50.20
N GLN A 2 -0.47 0.93 -48.96
CA GLN A 2 0.54 0.90 -47.87
C GLN A 2 1.10 2.33 -47.62
N ILE A 3 1.09 2.94 -46.43
CA ILE A 3 0.87 2.43 -45.06
C ILE A 3 0.46 3.60 -44.13
N ASN A 4 -0.46 3.33 -43.21
CA ASN A 4 -0.65 4.04 -41.93
C ASN A 4 0.66 4.04 -41.12
N GLY A 5 0.93 5.07 -40.31
CA GLY A 5 2.10 4.99 -39.42
C GLY A 5 2.36 6.16 -38.46
N HIS A 6 1.36 6.90 -38.00
CA HIS A 6 1.63 7.92 -36.96
C HIS A 6 0.61 7.98 -35.82
N ILE A 7 0.04 6.83 -35.46
CA ILE A 7 -0.63 6.63 -34.16
C ILE A 7 -0.20 5.25 -33.63
N GLU A 8 1.08 5.08 -33.30
CA GLU A 8 1.56 3.83 -32.64
C GLU A 8 2.56 4.12 -31.51
N ALA A 9 2.54 5.33 -30.94
CA ALA A 9 3.36 5.63 -29.75
C ALA A 9 2.60 5.45 -28.43
N ILE A 10 1.26 5.33 -28.45
CA ILE A 10 0.45 5.15 -27.23
C ILE A 10 0.23 3.66 -26.93
N GLU A 11 0.21 2.78 -27.93
CA GLU A 11 -0.07 1.35 -27.72
C GLU A 11 1.13 0.54 -27.19
N ALA A 12 2.33 1.12 -27.11
CA ALA A 12 3.51 0.41 -26.62
C ALA A 12 3.61 0.32 -25.08
N ILE A 13 2.83 1.11 -24.33
CA ILE A 13 2.90 1.11 -22.85
C ILE A 13 2.07 -0.04 -22.25
N THR A 14 1.17 -0.67 -23.00
CA THR A 14 0.29 -1.73 -22.48
C THR A 14 0.91 -3.14 -22.52
N SER A 15 2.08 -3.34 -23.14
CA SER A 15 2.65 -4.69 -23.31
C SER A 15 3.77 -5.07 -22.33
N LEU A 16 4.12 -4.25 -21.34
CA LEU A 16 5.19 -4.56 -20.37
C LEU A 16 4.71 -5.05 -19.00
N ASN A 17 3.44 -5.43 -18.83
CA ASN A 17 3.03 -6.09 -17.60
C ASN A 17 1.97 -7.19 -17.80
N PRO A 18 2.37 -8.42 -18.17
CA PRO A 18 1.46 -9.57 -18.12
C PRO A 18 1.06 -9.95 -16.68
N ASN A 19 1.63 -9.30 -15.66
CA ASN A 19 1.24 -9.40 -14.25
C ASN A 19 0.61 -8.10 -13.74
N GLY A 20 0.02 -7.30 -14.65
CA GLY A 20 -0.82 -6.17 -14.30
C GLY A 20 -2.04 -6.68 -13.57
N ARG A 21 -1.87 -7.04 -12.30
CA ARG A 21 -2.94 -7.18 -11.35
C ARG A 21 -3.58 -5.81 -11.32
N GLN A 22 -4.67 -5.71 -12.07
CA GLN A 22 -5.68 -4.69 -11.98
C GLN A 22 -5.71 -4.25 -10.53
N ILE A 23 -5.17 -3.06 -10.24
CA ILE A 23 -5.48 -2.37 -9.00
C ILE A 23 -6.90 -1.90 -9.20
N ASP A 24 -7.81 -2.87 -9.06
CA ASP A 24 -9.18 -2.60 -8.73
C ASP A 24 -9.08 -1.80 -7.43
N PHE A 25 -9.12 -0.47 -7.55
CA PHE A 25 -9.67 0.36 -6.51
C PHE A 25 -11.14 -0.04 -6.40
N GLU A 26 -11.38 -1.22 -5.80
CA GLU A 26 -12.71 -1.64 -5.41
C GLU A 26 -13.16 -0.63 -4.34
N PRO A 27 -14.25 0.09 -4.59
CA PRO A 27 -14.76 1.06 -3.63
C PRO A 27 -15.09 0.33 -2.34
N ALA A 28 -14.33 0.65 -1.28
CA ALA A 28 -14.59 0.33 0.11
C ALA A 28 -15.35 -0.98 0.33
N ILE A 29 -14.66 -2.12 0.22
CA ILE A 29 -15.14 -3.38 0.79
C ILE A 29 -15.52 -3.08 2.24
N LYS A 30 -16.80 -3.27 2.62
CA LYS A 30 -17.28 -3.04 3.99
C LYS A 30 -16.32 -3.70 4.99
N GLY A 31 -15.67 -2.87 5.81
CA GLY A 31 -14.73 -3.34 6.84
C GLY A 31 -13.24 -3.24 6.48
N THR A 32 -12.87 -2.63 5.36
CA THR A 32 -11.50 -2.17 5.15
C THR A 32 -11.27 -0.81 5.81
N THR A 33 -10.05 -0.56 6.26
CA THR A 33 -9.62 0.77 6.75
C THR A 33 -8.34 1.14 6.05
N GLU A 34 -8.25 2.37 5.57
CA GLU A 34 -7.09 2.86 4.84
C GLU A 34 -6.62 4.19 5.40
N ALA A 35 -5.31 4.43 5.29
CA ALA A 35 -4.72 5.73 5.55
C ALA A 35 -3.54 5.95 4.59
N SER A 36 -3.41 7.19 4.10
CA SER A 36 -2.35 7.59 3.17
C SER A 36 -1.38 8.54 3.86
N TYR A 37 -0.07 8.30 3.67
CA TYR A 37 0.99 9.14 4.22
C TYR A 37 2.13 9.28 3.21
N LYS A 38 2.36 10.51 2.72
CA LYS A 38 3.26 10.77 1.59
C LYS A 38 2.84 9.92 0.38
N ASP A 39 3.79 9.21 -0.22
CA ASP A 39 3.57 8.32 -1.35
C ASP A 39 3.05 6.93 -0.92
N TYR A 40 2.84 6.70 0.38
CA TYR A 40 2.43 5.42 0.94
C TYR A 40 0.94 5.34 1.20
N VAL A 41 0.37 4.16 0.95
CA VAL A 41 -1.01 3.81 1.30
C VAL A 41 -0.99 2.54 2.16
N ILE A 42 -1.58 2.62 3.35
CA ILE A 42 -1.71 1.49 4.28
C ILE A 42 -3.15 1.05 4.28
N THR A 43 -3.41 -0.17 3.82
CA THR A 43 -4.76 -0.74 3.78
C THR A 43 -4.84 -1.93 4.74
N ARG A 44 -5.76 -1.85 5.70
CA ARG A 44 -6.14 -2.96 6.58
C ARG A 44 -7.39 -3.63 6.03
N LEU A 45 -7.27 -4.92 5.70
CA LEU A 45 -8.41 -5.74 5.29
C LEU A 45 -9.31 -6.08 6.48
N SER A 46 -10.55 -6.46 6.21
CA SER A 46 -11.50 -6.94 7.22
C SER A 46 -10.97 -8.16 8.00
N THR A 47 -10.13 -8.98 7.37
CA THR A 47 -9.42 -10.12 7.98
C THR A 47 -8.31 -9.71 8.96
N GLY A 48 -7.94 -8.42 8.99
CA GLY A 48 -6.83 -7.88 9.76
C GLY A 48 -5.48 -7.90 9.03
N ALA A 49 -5.40 -8.49 7.83
CA ALA A 49 -4.21 -8.42 6.99
C ALA A 49 -3.89 -6.97 6.59
N ILE A 50 -2.61 -6.64 6.52
CA ILE A 50 -2.13 -5.31 6.14
C ILE A 50 -1.48 -5.40 4.77
N LYS A 51 -1.92 -4.53 3.87
CA LYS A 51 -1.25 -4.22 2.61
C LYS A 51 -0.58 -2.87 2.75
N LEU A 52 0.55 -2.74 2.07
CA LEU A 52 1.27 -1.49 1.96
C LEU A 52 1.57 -1.27 0.49
N GLU A 53 1.29 -0.07 0.02
CA GLU A 53 1.57 0.37 -1.34
C GLU A 53 2.40 1.65 -1.28
N ARG A 54 3.27 1.84 -2.27
CA ARG A 54 3.96 3.10 -2.51
C ARG A 54 3.92 3.42 -3.99
N ASP A 55 3.53 4.65 -4.34
CA ASP A 55 3.37 5.06 -5.74
C ASP A 55 2.48 4.10 -6.55
N GLY A 56 1.46 3.52 -5.90
CA GLY A 56 0.56 2.53 -6.51
C GLY A 56 1.14 1.12 -6.70
N LEU A 57 2.37 0.86 -6.21
CA LEU A 57 3.00 -0.46 -6.26
C LEU A 57 2.96 -1.15 -4.89
N PRO A 58 2.54 -2.43 -4.80
CA PRO A 58 2.54 -3.17 -3.55
C PRO A 58 3.97 -3.39 -3.04
N ILE A 59 4.18 -3.19 -1.74
CA ILE A 59 5.45 -3.42 -1.06
C ILE A 59 5.38 -4.74 -0.30
N GLU A 60 6.30 -5.64 -0.63
CA GLU A 60 6.59 -6.84 0.16
C GLU A 60 8.11 -6.98 0.39
N PRO A 61 8.55 -7.37 1.59
CA PRO A 61 7.75 -7.67 2.79
C PRO A 61 7.24 -6.41 3.50
N VAL A 62 5.99 -6.45 3.98
CA VAL A 62 5.29 -5.30 4.61
C VAL A 62 5.91 -4.87 5.94
N SER A 63 6.35 -5.84 6.77
CA SER A 63 6.81 -5.60 8.15
C SER A 63 7.97 -4.60 8.30
N PRO A 64 9.11 -4.72 7.59
CA PRO A 64 10.21 -3.76 7.72
C PRO A 64 9.80 -2.35 7.31
N GLU A 65 8.98 -2.21 6.27
CA GLU A 65 8.55 -0.90 5.80
C GLU A 65 7.56 -0.23 6.76
N LEU A 66 6.62 -0.98 7.33
CA LEU A 66 5.77 -0.45 8.41
C LEU A 66 6.59 0.00 9.61
N ARG A 67 7.67 -0.71 9.98
CA ARG A 67 8.54 -0.30 11.08
C ARG A 67 9.29 1.01 10.75
N ARG A 68 9.69 1.18 9.50
CA ARG A 68 10.31 2.42 9.02
C ARG A 68 9.34 3.60 9.15
N LEU A 69 8.11 3.43 8.67
CA LEU A 69 7.04 4.43 8.79
C LEU A 69 6.68 4.72 10.26
N ALA A 70 6.68 3.70 11.12
CA ALA A 70 6.45 3.87 12.55
C ALA A 70 7.54 4.72 13.21
N GLY A 71 8.80 4.58 12.79
CA GLY A 71 9.89 5.46 13.22
C GLY A 71 9.66 6.92 12.81
N GLU A 72 9.20 7.17 11.58
CA GLU A 72 8.91 8.52 11.11
C GLU A 72 7.73 9.18 11.84
N LEU A 73 6.69 8.41 12.10
CA LEU A 73 5.46 8.87 12.75
C LEU A 73 5.52 8.79 14.28
N ASN A 74 6.68 8.40 14.84
CA ASN A 74 6.91 8.20 16.27
C ASN A 74 5.89 7.24 16.92
N VAL A 75 5.47 6.21 16.17
CA VAL A 75 4.56 5.15 16.61
C VAL A 75 5.36 4.02 17.26
N PRO A 76 5.00 3.57 18.48
CA PRO A 76 5.68 2.46 19.13
C PRO A 76 5.62 1.16 18.31
N THR A 77 6.78 0.54 18.09
CA THR A 77 6.91 -0.76 17.39
C THR A 77 6.87 -1.96 18.34
N ALA A 78 6.75 -1.73 19.64
CA ALA A 78 6.62 -2.74 20.69
C ALA A 78 5.58 -2.31 21.74
N ASN A 79 5.02 -3.28 22.44
CA ASN A 79 4.07 -3.02 23.53
C ASN A 79 4.79 -2.66 24.84
N LYS A 80 4.03 -2.35 25.90
CA LYS A 80 4.57 -1.97 27.23
C LYS A 80 5.46 -3.03 27.88
N GLN A 81 5.38 -4.30 27.45
CA GLN A 81 6.19 -5.40 27.95
C GLN A 81 7.46 -5.63 27.11
N GLY A 82 7.70 -4.78 26.09
CA GLY A 82 8.85 -4.90 25.18
C GLY A 82 8.66 -5.91 24.05
N ASN A 83 7.48 -6.52 23.93
CA ASN A 83 7.20 -7.46 22.85
C ASN A 83 6.91 -6.71 21.55
N PRO A 84 7.54 -7.09 20.42
CA PRO A 84 7.36 -6.40 19.15
C PRO A 84 5.92 -6.52 18.65
N HIS A 85 5.37 -5.43 18.11
CA HIS A 85 4.10 -5.47 17.41
C HIS A 85 4.21 -6.35 16.16
N ASN A 86 3.22 -7.21 15.98
CA ASN A 86 3.03 -7.89 14.71
C ASN A 86 2.53 -6.89 13.65
N THR A 87 2.61 -7.27 12.38
CA THR A 87 2.25 -6.42 11.23
C THR A 87 0.83 -5.85 11.37
N GLN A 88 -0.12 -6.65 11.86
CA GLN A 88 -1.52 -6.22 12.00
C GLN A 88 -1.72 -5.12 13.05
N VAL A 89 -1.10 -5.30 14.22
CA VAL A 89 -1.16 -4.30 15.31
C VAL A 89 -0.44 -3.03 14.86
N LEU A 90 0.77 -3.17 14.31
CA LEU A 90 1.55 -2.02 13.84
C LEU A 90 0.82 -1.23 12.75
N GLY A 91 0.24 -1.92 11.76
CA GLY A 91 -0.54 -1.29 10.69
C GLY A 91 -1.78 -0.57 11.23
N ARG A 92 -2.48 -1.14 12.21
CA ARG A 92 -3.62 -0.47 12.86
C ARG A 92 -3.20 0.81 13.59
N GLU A 93 -2.10 0.77 14.34
CA GLU A 93 -1.64 1.95 15.08
C GLU A 93 -1.10 3.04 14.14
N LEU A 94 -0.47 2.66 13.03
CA LEU A 94 -0.08 3.58 11.96
C LEU A 94 -1.27 4.26 11.31
N ILE A 95 -2.30 3.50 10.91
CA ILE A 95 -3.54 4.05 10.34
C ILE A 95 -4.16 5.07 11.31
N LYS A 96 -4.23 4.75 12.61
CA LYS A 96 -4.73 5.69 13.62
C LYS A 96 -3.87 6.95 13.72
N ALA A 97 -2.54 6.80 13.72
CA ALA A 97 -1.61 7.92 13.82
C ALA A 97 -1.73 8.85 12.61
N ILE A 98 -1.79 8.29 11.40
CA ILE A 98 -1.95 9.05 10.15
C ILE A 98 -3.28 9.79 10.12
N ASN A 99 -4.37 9.13 10.53
CA ASN A 99 -5.70 9.75 10.59
C ASN A 99 -5.83 10.83 11.68
N ALA A 100 -4.84 10.97 12.56
CA ALA A 100 -4.78 11.98 13.62
C ALA A 100 -3.85 13.16 13.30
N LEU A 101 -3.14 13.13 12.16
CA LEU A 101 -2.36 14.26 11.63
C LEU A 101 -3.29 15.34 11.07
#